data_AF-A0AAE0JJX8-F1
#
_entry.id   AF-A0AAE0JJX8-F1
#
_cell.length_a   1.000
_cell.length_b   1.000
_cell.length_c   1.000
_cell.angle_alpha   90.00
_cell.angle_beta   90.00
_cell.angle_gamma   90.00
#
_symmetry.space_group_name_H-M   'P 1'
#
loop_
_entity.id
_entity.type
_entity.pdbx_description
1 polymer ?
#
loop_
_entity_poly.entity_id
_entity_poly.type
_entity_poly.pdbx_seq_one_letter_code
_entity_poly.pdbx_strand_id
1 'polypeptide(L)'
;METSTTSQPGQSEEPPYRSYEELERLPGGARLSREIDRLFWEFKGAFPSAISVMANRRGAKGHLEPFFQPADAADDQNPENNDPENTTTSTSTTTSTGTYHPIALLPMTEPPASSISVSCTDLDTWESNWVEWHEWHSEEKGEFVTYGDLDDDVRPWAKEQNEEDPENWEEDSDTEFLIKCCGEDRPLRTAGRRLKVTPRGGEGFVTVGDYVCAVHTWLMSMRDEVLKARGVRQYDRCDASAFEWMVTFYDGEPKHRLEEKREWVRSHCPPSQASIDAANAMMRSLGGRGNVVDVSVIHIDSGGEGQEERTEGQEEQETEGQEERAEGQEEQETEGEGKGKKREGQEEVEDEEKEKGKRRKVSTEEEKGIEE
;
A
#
# COMPACT_ATOMS: atom_id res chain seq x y z
N MET A 1 -31.09 -6.84 -68.30
CA MET A 1 -29.98 -6.09 -67.68
C MET A 1 -30.43 -5.77 -66.27
N GLU A 2 -30.16 -6.68 -65.35
CA GLU A 2 -30.49 -6.52 -63.94
C GLU A 2 -29.21 -6.08 -63.24
N THR A 3 -29.22 -4.87 -62.68
CA THR A 3 -28.12 -4.33 -61.88
C THR A 3 -28.29 -4.79 -60.45
N SER A 4 -27.48 -5.76 -60.03
CA SER A 4 -27.31 -6.10 -58.62
C SER A 4 -26.50 -5.01 -57.92
N THR A 5 -27.12 -4.34 -56.95
CA THR A 5 -26.44 -3.44 -56.01
C THR A 5 -25.82 -4.29 -54.90
N THR A 6 -24.50 -4.47 -54.97
CA THR A 6 -23.70 -5.01 -53.86
C THR A 6 -23.51 -3.90 -52.82
N SER A 7 -24.13 -4.05 -51.65
CA SER A 7 -23.83 -3.25 -50.46
C SER A 7 -22.49 -3.71 -49.85
N GLN A 8 -21.56 -2.78 -49.65
CA GLN A 8 -20.38 -3.00 -48.81
C GLN A 8 -20.74 -2.83 -47.32
N PRO A 9 -20.30 -3.72 -46.43
CA PRO A 9 -20.29 -3.47 -44.99
C PRO A 9 -19.00 -2.73 -44.65
N GLY A 10 -19.12 -1.44 -44.34
CA GLY A 10 -18.06 -0.63 -43.76
C GLY A 10 -18.34 -0.38 -42.28
N GLN A 11 -18.18 -1.41 -41.45
CA GLN A 11 -17.95 -1.22 -40.02
C GLN A 11 -16.47 -1.45 -39.79
N SER A 12 -15.74 -0.38 -39.52
CA SER A 12 -14.40 -0.47 -38.96
C SER A 12 -14.53 -1.09 -37.57
N GLU A 13 -14.35 -2.41 -37.47
CA GLU A 13 -14.03 -3.08 -36.21
C GLU A 13 -12.65 -2.59 -35.79
N GLU A 14 -12.61 -1.45 -35.10
CA GLU A 14 -11.43 -1.05 -34.35
C GLU A 14 -11.16 -2.18 -33.33
N PRO A 15 -9.93 -2.72 -33.26
CA PRO A 15 -9.65 -3.85 -32.38
C PRO A 15 -10.01 -3.46 -30.95
N PRO A 16 -10.66 -4.36 -30.18
CA PRO A 16 -11.09 -4.06 -28.82
C PRO A 16 -9.91 -3.56 -27.99
N TYR A 17 -10.16 -2.57 -27.12
CA TYR A 17 -9.16 -2.05 -26.21
C TYR A 17 -8.45 -3.21 -25.48
N ARG A 18 -7.14 -3.13 -25.35
CA ARG A 18 -6.33 -4.14 -24.63
C ARG A 18 -6.48 -3.96 -23.13
N SER A 19 -6.24 -5.01 -22.36
CA SER A 19 -6.13 -4.92 -20.91
C SER A 19 -4.88 -4.13 -20.48
N TYR A 20 -4.87 -3.61 -19.25
CA TYR A 20 -3.72 -2.90 -18.70
C TYR A 20 -2.46 -3.77 -18.72
N GLU A 21 -2.59 -5.04 -18.34
CA GLU A 21 -1.47 -6.00 -18.27
C GLU A 21 -0.88 -6.30 -19.66
N GLU A 22 -1.72 -6.31 -20.70
CA GLU A 22 -1.24 -6.43 -22.08
C GLU A 22 -0.54 -5.16 -22.56
N LEU A 23 -1.02 -3.98 -22.15
CA LEU A 23 -0.42 -2.70 -22.52
C LEU A 23 0.91 -2.45 -21.80
N GLU A 24 1.03 -2.86 -20.54
CA GLU A 24 2.24 -2.76 -19.73
C GLU A 24 3.42 -3.52 -20.36
N ARG A 25 3.15 -4.64 -21.04
CA ARG A 25 4.16 -5.44 -21.75
C ARG A 25 4.67 -4.81 -23.05
N LEU A 26 4.04 -3.73 -23.53
CA LEU A 26 4.42 -3.07 -24.78
C LEU A 26 5.52 -2.02 -24.54
N PRO A 27 6.35 -1.72 -25.56
CA PRO A 27 7.28 -0.59 -25.51
C PRO A 27 6.53 0.72 -25.20
N GLY A 28 6.89 1.37 -24.09
CA GLY A 28 6.23 2.59 -23.59
C GLY A 28 5.26 2.38 -22.44
N GLY A 29 4.74 1.15 -22.27
CA GLY A 29 3.83 0.74 -21.20
C GLY A 29 2.49 1.47 -21.14
N ALA A 30 1.50 0.90 -20.46
CA ALA A 30 0.39 1.69 -19.95
C ALA A 30 0.83 2.44 -18.70
N ARG A 31 0.31 3.65 -18.53
CA ARG A 31 0.45 4.43 -17.30
C ARG A 31 -0.91 4.85 -16.82
N LEU A 32 -1.06 5.05 -15.52
CA LEU A 32 -2.28 5.63 -15.02
C LEU A 32 -2.42 7.09 -15.46
N SER A 33 -3.66 7.52 -15.73
CA SER A 33 -3.94 8.88 -16.18
C SER A 33 -3.50 9.88 -15.12
N ARG A 34 -2.94 11.01 -15.58
CA ARG A 34 -2.41 12.02 -14.68
C ARG A 34 -3.44 12.66 -13.75
N GLU A 35 -4.72 12.54 -14.08
CA GLU A 35 -5.80 13.14 -13.32
C GLU A 35 -6.06 12.42 -12.00
N ILE A 36 -5.75 11.12 -11.88
CA ILE A 36 -6.02 10.34 -10.66
C ILE A 36 -5.26 10.87 -9.44
N ASP A 37 -4.11 11.51 -9.66
CA ASP A 37 -3.30 12.12 -8.59
C ASP A 37 -4.01 13.32 -7.94
N ARG A 38 -5.16 13.73 -8.49
CA ARG A 38 -6.04 14.74 -7.91
C ARG A 38 -7.10 14.14 -6.99
N LEU A 39 -7.23 12.82 -6.92
CA LEU A 39 -8.20 12.18 -6.04
C LEU A 39 -7.76 12.35 -4.59
N PHE A 40 -8.62 12.99 -3.81
CA PHE A 40 -8.55 13.00 -2.35
C PHE A 40 -9.44 11.87 -1.85
N TRP A 41 -8.84 10.71 -1.64
CA TRP A 41 -9.55 9.46 -1.37
C TRP A 41 -9.34 8.99 0.06
N GLU A 42 -10.29 9.30 0.93
CA GLU A 42 -10.22 8.83 2.31
C GLU A 42 -10.59 7.35 2.38
N PHE A 43 -9.82 6.57 3.13
CA PHE A 43 -10.14 5.17 3.42
C PHE A 43 -11.16 5.11 4.57
N LYS A 44 -12.34 5.71 4.36
CA LYS A 44 -13.51 5.65 5.25
C LYS A 44 -14.76 6.15 4.52
N GLY A 45 -15.93 5.87 5.07
CA GLY A 45 -17.20 6.32 4.51
C GLY A 45 -17.69 5.47 3.34
N ALA A 46 -18.76 5.91 2.69
CA ALA A 46 -19.36 5.22 1.56
C ALA A 46 -19.03 5.94 0.24
N PHE A 47 -18.89 5.18 -0.84
CA PHE A 47 -18.84 5.77 -2.19
C PHE A 47 -20.21 6.36 -2.56
N PRO A 48 -20.25 7.53 -3.23
CA PRO A 48 -19.13 8.37 -3.67
C PRO A 48 -18.64 9.41 -2.64
N SER A 49 -19.29 9.54 -1.48
CA SER A 49 -19.01 10.58 -0.48
C SER A 49 -17.61 10.55 0.14
N ALA A 50 -16.95 9.39 0.12
CA ALA A 50 -15.58 9.21 0.61
C ALA A 50 -14.50 9.92 -0.23
N ILE A 51 -14.88 10.50 -1.37
CA ILE A 51 -13.95 10.89 -2.42
C ILE A 51 -14.23 12.32 -2.82
N SER A 52 -13.16 13.10 -2.87
CA SER A 52 -13.16 14.46 -3.37
C SER A 52 -12.07 14.64 -4.43
N VAL A 53 -12.11 15.74 -5.15
CA VAL A 53 -11.19 16.05 -6.24
C VAL A 53 -10.49 17.36 -5.92
N MET A 54 -9.16 17.31 -5.94
CA MET A 54 -8.32 18.49 -5.78
C MET A 54 -8.30 19.31 -7.08
N ALA A 55 -8.20 20.63 -6.97
CA ALA A 55 -8.03 21.50 -8.14
C ALA A 55 -6.77 21.16 -8.96
N ASN A 56 -5.71 20.73 -8.28
CA ASN A 56 -4.47 20.22 -8.87
C ASN A 56 -3.84 19.17 -7.95
N ARG A 57 -2.81 18.46 -8.43
CA ARG A 57 -2.15 17.34 -7.71
C ARG A 57 -1.51 17.73 -6.37
N ARG A 58 -1.21 19.02 -6.16
CA ARG A 58 -0.65 19.56 -4.91
C ARG A 58 -1.68 20.40 -4.15
N GLY A 59 -2.96 20.12 -4.35
CA GLY A 59 -4.08 20.92 -3.85
C GLY A 59 -4.68 20.42 -2.53
N ALA A 60 -4.01 19.55 -1.77
CA ALA A 60 -4.64 18.83 -0.65
C ALA A 60 -5.17 19.73 0.49
N LYS A 61 -4.61 20.93 0.66
CA LYS A 61 -5.11 21.97 1.61
C LYS A 61 -6.03 23.01 0.98
N GLY A 62 -6.27 22.92 -0.33
CA GLY A 62 -7.11 23.83 -1.08
C GLY A 62 -8.59 23.48 -0.98
N HIS A 63 -9.39 24.11 -1.84
CA HIS A 63 -10.78 23.73 -2.04
C HIS A 63 -10.85 22.33 -2.68
N LEU A 64 -11.64 21.45 -2.07
CA LEU A 64 -11.92 20.10 -2.55
C LEU A 64 -13.32 20.08 -3.16
N GLU A 65 -13.41 19.63 -4.41
CA GLU A 65 -14.70 19.45 -5.08
C GLU A 65 -15.23 18.05 -4.81
N PRO A 66 -16.55 17.88 -4.55
CA PRO A 66 -17.11 16.55 -4.32
C PRO A 66 -17.01 15.71 -5.60
N PHE A 67 -16.68 14.42 -5.46
CA PHE A 67 -16.63 13.51 -6.60
C PHE A 67 -18.02 13.27 -7.23
N PHE A 68 -19.08 13.42 -6.43
CA PHE A 68 -20.46 13.33 -6.87
C PHE A 68 -21.31 14.38 -6.15
N GLN A 69 -22.11 15.10 -6.91
CA GLN A 69 -23.08 16.07 -6.39
C GLN A 69 -24.49 15.47 -6.54
N PRO A 70 -25.19 15.13 -5.45
CA PRO A 70 -26.59 14.76 -5.54
C PRO A 70 -27.38 15.96 -6.08
N ALA A 71 -28.35 15.73 -6.97
CA ALA A 71 -29.29 16.79 -7.32
C ALA A 71 -30.04 17.18 -6.06
N ASP A 72 -30.02 18.47 -5.73
CA ASP A 72 -30.59 18.98 -4.50
C ASP A 72 -32.02 18.46 -4.32
N ALA A 73 -32.29 17.80 -3.20
CA ALA A 73 -33.65 17.57 -2.70
C ALA A 73 -34.27 18.87 -2.15
N ALA A 74 -33.96 20.01 -2.78
CA ALA A 74 -34.34 21.35 -2.36
C ALA A 74 -35.32 21.96 -3.35
N ASP A 75 -36.54 21.42 -3.39
CA ASP A 75 -37.73 22.22 -3.72
C ASP A 75 -39.05 21.63 -3.17
N ASP A 76 -39.00 20.83 -2.09
CA ASP A 76 -40.21 20.22 -1.48
C ASP A 76 -40.56 20.83 -0.10
N GLN A 77 -40.17 22.09 0.12
CA GLN A 77 -40.80 22.92 1.16
C GLN A 77 -41.86 23.83 0.53
N ASN A 78 -42.85 23.24 -0.15
CA ASN A 78 -44.14 23.88 -0.33
C ASN A 78 -45.20 23.14 0.50
N PRO A 79 -45.51 23.58 1.74
CA PRO A 79 -46.53 22.95 2.58
C PRO A 79 -47.95 23.45 2.25
N GLU A 80 -48.29 23.60 0.97
CA GLU A 80 -49.63 23.97 0.54
C GLU A 80 -50.09 23.06 -0.59
N ASN A 81 -50.48 21.83 -0.23
CA ASN A 81 -51.64 21.11 -0.79
C ASN A 81 -51.82 19.77 -0.05
N ASN A 82 -52.41 19.84 1.14
CA ASN A 82 -52.97 18.66 1.80
C ASN A 82 -54.24 18.24 1.03
N ASP A 83 -54.12 17.23 0.18
CA ASP A 83 -55.26 16.47 -0.33
C ASP A 83 -55.22 15.05 0.27
N PRO A 84 -56.10 14.72 1.22
CA PRO A 84 -56.01 13.49 2.00
C PRO A 84 -56.74 12.34 1.31
N GLU A 85 -56.34 11.96 0.09
CA GLU A 85 -56.93 10.76 -0.54
C GLU A 85 -56.06 10.14 -1.65
N ASN A 86 -54.79 9.83 -1.36
CA ASN A 86 -54.07 8.85 -2.17
C ASN A 86 -52.93 8.15 -1.40
N THR A 87 -53.29 7.21 -0.53
CA THR A 87 -52.35 6.23 0.02
C THR A 87 -52.13 5.12 -1.01
N THR A 88 -51.29 5.37 -2.00
CA THR A 88 -50.68 4.30 -2.78
C THR A 88 -49.21 4.20 -2.38
N THR A 89 -48.87 3.07 -1.79
CA THR A 89 -47.52 2.64 -1.41
C THR A 89 -46.58 2.70 -2.62
N SER A 90 -45.97 3.86 -2.83
CA SER A 90 -44.85 4.02 -3.76
C SER A 90 -43.58 3.68 -3.00
N THR A 91 -43.11 2.45 -3.18
CA THR A 91 -41.74 2.04 -2.91
C THR A 91 -40.84 2.87 -3.81
N SER A 92 -40.48 4.07 -3.34
CA SER A 92 -39.59 4.98 -4.04
C SER A 92 -38.17 4.42 -3.95
N THR A 93 -37.82 3.59 -4.92
CA THR A 93 -36.43 3.33 -5.27
C THR A 93 -35.90 4.62 -5.88
N THR A 94 -35.47 5.56 -5.03
CA THR A 94 -34.83 6.81 -5.46
C THR A 94 -33.50 6.46 -6.13
N THR A 95 -33.52 6.26 -7.44
CA THR A 95 -32.34 6.47 -8.29
C THR A 95 -31.86 7.88 -8.03
N SER A 96 -30.74 8.00 -7.29
CA SER A 96 -30.08 9.27 -7.01
C SER A 96 -29.77 9.96 -8.34
N THR A 97 -30.59 10.94 -8.70
CA THR A 97 -30.29 11.88 -9.78
C THR A 97 -29.18 12.76 -9.25
N GLY A 98 -27.96 12.61 -9.75
CA GLY A 98 -26.83 13.45 -9.37
C GLY A 98 -25.77 13.44 -10.45
N THR A 99 -24.81 14.35 -10.34
CA THR A 99 -23.79 14.60 -11.35
C THR A 99 -22.42 14.22 -10.81
N TYR A 100 -21.71 13.34 -11.51
CA TYR A 100 -20.31 13.03 -11.21
C TYR A 100 -19.39 14.15 -11.67
N HIS A 101 -18.30 14.37 -10.94
CA HIS A 101 -17.23 15.28 -11.35
C HIS A 101 -16.65 14.81 -12.72
N PRO A 102 -16.30 15.72 -13.66
CA PRO A 102 -15.84 15.35 -15.00
C PRO A 102 -14.67 14.35 -15.06
N ILE A 103 -13.80 14.36 -14.03
CA ILE A 103 -12.71 13.38 -13.88
C ILE A 103 -13.21 11.93 -13.93
N ALA A 104 -14.41 11.65 -13.42
CA ALA A 104 -14.97 10.31 -13.36
C ALA A 104 -15.20 9.70 -14.75
N LEU A 105 -15.30 10.52 -15.79
CA LEU A 105 -15.53 10.10 -17.18
C LEU A 105 -14.22 9.94 -17.97
N LEU A 106 -13.08 10.32 -17.39
CA LEU A 106 -11.79 10.23 -18.06
C LEU A 106 -11.27 8.79 -18.07
N PRO A 107 -10.46 8.40 -19.07
CA PRO A 107 -9.77 7.11 -19.05
C PRO A 107 -8.91 6.95 -17.80
N MET A 108 -8.93 5.76 -17.20
CA MET A 108 -8.09 5.45 -16.06
C MET A 108 -6.61 5.35 -16.44
N THR A 109 -6.32 4.99 -17.70
CA THR A 109 -4.96 4.73 -18.20
C THR A 109 -4.69 5.44 -19.52
N GLU A 110 -3.42 5.66 -19.81
CA GLU A 110 -2.91 6.14 -21.09
C GLU A 110 -1.89 5.11 -21.63
N PRO A 111 -2.18 4.42 -22.76
CA PRO A 111 -3.44 4.45 -23.52
C PRO A 111 -4.62 3.80 -22.74
N PRO A 112 -5.89 4.04 -23.15
CA PRO A 112 -7.06 3.49 -22.46
C PRO A 112 -7.12 1.95 -22.47
N ALA A 113 -7.36 1.35 -21.30
CA ALA A 113 -7.44 -0.10 -21.12
C ALA A 113 -8.89 -0.59 -20.98
N SER A 114 -9.21 -1.77 -21.52
CA SER A 114 -10.52 -2.44 -21.37
C SER A 114 -10.71 -3.13 -20.02
N SER A 115 -9.63 -3.44 -19.31
CA SER A 115 -9.69 -3.98 -17.96
C SER A 115 -8.41 -3.71 -17.19
N ILE A 116 -8.51 -3.66 -15.87
CA ILE A 116 -7.37 -3.42 -14.96
C ILE A 116 -7.46 -4.38 -13.78
N SER A 117 -6.39 -5.11 -13.46
CA SER A 117 -6.32 -5.99 -12.28
C SER A 117 -5.63 -5.29 -11.12
N VAL A 118 -6.44 -4.90 -10.14
CA VAL A 118 -6.03 -4.12 -8.97
C VAL A 118 -5.60 -5.04 -7.84
N SER A 119 -4.55 -4.68 -7.09
CA SER A 119 -4.17 -5.35 -5.83
C SER A 119 -3.95 -4.35 -4.69
N CYS A 120 -3.81 -4.86 -3.47
CA CYS A 120 -3.56 -4.07 -2.27
C CYS A 120 -2.21 -4.47 -1.66
N THR A 121 -1.23 -3.58 -1.73
CA THR A 121 0.15 -3.81 -1.27
C THR A 121 0.21 -4.13 0.22
N ASP A 122 -0.65 -3.52 1.05
CA ASP A 122 -0.68 -3.83 2.48
C ASP A 122 -1.05 -5.32 2.71
N LEU A 123 -2.01 -5.87 1.96
CA LEU A 123 -2.37 -7.30 2.02
C LEU A 123 -1.32 -8.21 1.36
N ASP A 124 -0.77 -7.79 0.22
CA ASP A 124 0.24 -8.54 -0.53
C ASP A 124 1.54 -8.72 0.27
N THR A 125 1.87 -7.77 1.14
CA THR A 125 3.09 -7.82 1.99
C THR A 125 2.81 -8.22 3.43
N TRP A 126 1.54 -8.44 3.81
CA TRP A 126 1.15 -8.64 5.21
C TRP A 126 1.89 -9.82 5.86
N GLU A 127 1.93 -10.98 5.19
CA GLU A 127 2.60 -12.17 5.70
C GLU A 127 4.10 -11.94 5.92
N SER A 128 4.79 -11.41 4.91
CA SER A 128 6.23 -11.14 5.00
C SER A 128 6.55 -10.15 6.11
N ASN A 129 5.81 -9.04 6.19
CA ASN A 129 5.98 -8.06 7.26
C ASN A 129 5.70 -8.66 8.64
N TRP A 130 4.70 -9.55 8.74
CA TRP A 130 4.37 -10.22 9.99
C TRP A 130 5.51 -11.15 10.43
N VAL A 131 6.08 -11.93 9.51
CA VAL A 131 7.22 -12.81 9.81
C VAL A 131 8.44 -12.00 10.25
N GLU A 132 8.83 -11.00 9.46
CA GLU A 132 9.97 -10.12 9.77
C GLU A 132 9.81 -9.45 11.13
N TRP A 133 8.60 -8.97 11.44
CA TRP A 133 8.29 -8.35 12.73
C TRP A 133 8.42 -9.32 13.91
N HIS A 134 7.99 -10.56 13.71
CA HIS A 134 7.94 -11.56 14.78
C HIS A 134 9.22 -12.39 14.89
N GLU A 135 10.11 -12.36 13.89
CA GLU A 135 11.36 -13.13 13.85
C GLU A 135 12.17 -12.95 15.15
N TRP A 136 12.35 -11.71 15.59
CA TRP A 136 13.14 -11.33 16.77
C TRP A 136 12.68 -11.90 18.11
N HIS A 137 11.44 -12.37 18.21
CA HIS A 137 10.90 -12.94 19.45
C HIS A 137 10.07 -14.20 19.21
N SER A 138 10.22 -14.79 18.03
CA SER A 138 9.55 -16.02 17.64
C SER A 138 10.06 -17.21 18.46
N GLU A 139 11.33 -17.23 18.87
CA GLU A 139 11.89 -18.29 19.73
C GLU A 139 11.15 -18.43 21.08
N GLU A 140 10.72 -17.31 21.67
CA GLU A 140 10.06 -17.30 22.99
C GLU A 140 8.53 -17.35 22.91
N LYS A 141 7.95 -16.77 21.86
CA LYS A 141 6.50 -16.51 21.76
C LYS A 141 5.85 -17.11 20.51
N GLY A 142 6.65 -17.74 19.66
CA GLY A 142 6.22 -18.38 18.44
C GLY A 142 5.73 -19.79 18.68
N GLU A 143 4.78 -20.21 17.85
CA GLU A 143 4.42 -21.61 17.66
C GLU A 143 4.87 -21.99 16.26
N PHE A 144 5.68 -23.04 16.15
CA PHE A 144 6.24 -23.55 14.91
C PHE A 144 5.65 -24.93 14.60
N VAL A 145 5.55 -25.23 13.31
CA VAL A 145 5.29 -26.57 12.78
C VAL A 145 6.29 -26.88 11.69
N THR A 146 6.57 -28.14 11.44
CA THR A 146 7.47 -28.52 10.35
C THR A 146 6.72 -28.48 9.02
N TYR A 147 7.45 -28.33 7.91
CA TYR A 147 6.84 -28.31 6.57
C TYR A 147 6.08 -29.60 6.25
N GLY A 148 6.56 -30.73 6.75
CA GLY A 148 5.89 -32.03 6.60
C GLY A 148 4.51 -32.09 7.27
N ASP A 149 4.30 -31.31 8.33
CA ASP A 149 3.05 -31.25 9.08
C ASP A 149 2.07 -30.17 8.56
N LEU A 150 2.51 -29.33 7.61
CA LEU A 150 1.64 -28.34 6.96
C LEU A 150 0.75 -28.98 5.91
N ASP A 151 -0.51 -28.52 5.83
CA ASP A 151 -1.36 -28.80 4.68
C ASP A 151 -0.71 -28.27 3.39
N ASP A 152 -0.86 -29.02 2.29
CA ASP A 152 -0.28 -28.68 0.97
C ASP A 152 -0.67 -27.27 0.49
N ASP A 153 -1.83 -26.78 0.90
CA ASP A 153 -2.33 -25.48 0.49
C ASP A 153 -1.75 -24.32 1.33
N VAL A 154 -1.10 -24.60 2.47
CA VAL A 154 -0.40 -23.63 3.34
C VAL A 154 1.08 -23.54 3.01
N ARG A 155 1.68 -24.61 2.47
CA ARG A 155 3.12 -24.68 2.25
C ARG A 155 3.58 -23.61 1.24
N PRO A 156 4.53 -22.71 1.59
CA PRO A 156 4.91 -21.55 0.76
C PRO A 156 5.30 -21.87 -0.68
N TRP A 157 5.92 -23.04 -0.91
CA TRP A 157 6.43 -23.47 -2.20
C TRP A 157 5.56 -24.50 -2.93
N ALA A 158 4.38 -24.86 -2.40
CA ALA A 158 3.54 -25.92 -3.00
C ALA A 158 3.13 -25.67 -4.47
N LYS A 159 3.20 -24.43 -4.95
CA LYS A 159 2.90 -24.06 -6.33
C LYS A 159 4.09 -24.16 -7.28
N GLU A 160 5.31 -24.13 -6.76
CA GLU A 160 6.54 -24.30 -7.53
C GLU A 160 7.06 -25.72 -7.28
N GLN A 161 6.28 -26.72 -7.70
CA GLN A 161 6.85 -28.05 -7.89
C GLN A 161 7.98 -27.93 -8.89
N ASN A 162 9.21 -28.17 -8.43
CA ASN A 162 10.31 -28.45 -9.31
C ASN A 162 9.88 -29.62 -10.20
N GLU A 163 9.60 -29.35 -11.48
CA GLU A 163 9.13 -30.37 -12.43
C GLU A 163 10.17 -31.50 -12.59
N GLU A 164 11.43 -31.25 -12.22
CA GLU A 164 12.53 -32.21 -12.30
C GLU A 164 12.60 -33.15 -11.09
N ASP A 165 12.07 -32.74 -9.92
CA ASP A 165 12.03 -33.60 -8.73
C ASP A 165 10.78 -33.34 -7.87
N PRO A 166 9.66 -34.03 -8.20
CA PRO A 166 8.42 -33.94 -7.43
C PRO A 166 8.51 -34.53 -6.01
N GLU A 167 9.58 -35.26 -5.67
CA GLU A 167 9.79 -35.94 -4.38
C GLU A 167 10.79 -35.19 -3.45
N ASN A 168 11.43 -34.11 -3.93
CA ASN A 168 12.39 -33.31 -3.16
C ASN A 168 11.78 -32.57 -1.94
N TRP A 169 10.49 -32.74 -1.65
CA TRP A 169 9.82 -32.14 -0.50
C TRP A 169 10.15 -32.81 0.83
N GLU A 170 10.63 -34.05 0.80
CA GLU A 170 11.04 -34.76 2.02
C GLU A 170 12.34 -34.18 2.61
N GLU A 171 13.20 -33.58 1.78
CA GLU A 171 14.48 -33.02 2.21
C GLU A 171 14.31 -31.80 3.12
N ASP A 172 13.27 -30.99 2.90
CA ASP A 172 12.96 -29.81 3.71
C ASP A 172 11.79 -30.06 4.68
N SER A 173 11.34 -31.31 4.84
CA SER A 173 10.16 -31.65 5.66
C SER A 173 10.32 -31.24 7.13
N ASP A 174 11.55 -31.15 7.63
CA ASP A 174 11.90 -30.72 8.98
C ASP A 174 12.07 -29.20 9.14
N THR A 175 11.95 -28.43 8.05
CA THR A 175 12.03 -26.97 8.09
C THR A 175 10.93 -26.40 8.99
N GLU A 176 11.32 -25.60 9.99
CA GLU A 176 10.39 -24.96 10.90
C GLU A 176 9.65 -23.80 10.22
N PHE A 177 8.33 -23.77 10.39
CA PHE A 177 7.43 -22.76 9.88
C PHE A 177 6.68 -22.09 11.03
N LEU A 178 6.93 -20.80 11.24
CA LEU A 178 6.23 -20.00 12.23
C LEU A 178 4.76 -19.85 11.81
N ILE A 179 3.82 -20.40 12.58
CA ILE A 179 2.37 -20.32 12.31
C ILE A 179 1.64 -19.32 13.19
N LYS A 180 2.21 -18.97 14.34
CA LYS A 180 1.59 -18.05 15.31
C LYS A 180 2.68 -17.42 16.15
N CYS A 181 2.48 -16.17 16.57
CA CYS A 181 3.37 -15.48 17.49
C CYS A 181 2.62 -14.40 18.25
N CYS A 182 3.00 -14.12 19.50
CA CYS A 182 2.35 -13.10 20.32
C CYS A 182 0.82 -13.27 20.50
N GLY A 183 0.31 -14.50 20.35
CA GLY A 183 -1.11 -14.80 20.40
C GLY A 183 -1.88 -14.50 19.11
N GLU A 184 -1.20 -14.12 18.02
CA GLU A 184 -1.79 -13.88 16.71
C GLU A 184 -1.36 -14.95 15.71
N ASP A 185 -2.32 -15.46 14.94
CA ASP A 185 -2.03 -16.38 13.84
C ASP A 185 -1.33 -15.65 12.70
N ARG A 186 -0.40 -16.34 12.04
CA ARG A 186 0.26 -15.86 10.82
C ARG A 186 -0.79 -15.62 9.74
N PRO A 187 -0.81 -14.45 9.09
CA PRO A 187 -1.79 -14.12 8.07
C PRO A 187 -1.45 -14.82 6.75
N LEU A 188 -1.91 -16.06 6.61
CA LEU A 188 -1.67 -16.87 5.42
C LEU A 188 -2.61 -16.49 4.27
N ARG A 189 -2.13 -16.60 3.02
CA ARG A 189 -2.93 -16.41 1.79
C ARG A 189 -3.62 -15.05 1.67
N THR A 190 -3.01 -14.02 2.24
CA THR A 190 -3.50 -12.65 2.10
C THR A 190 -3.03 -12.02 0.80
N ALA A 191 -1.88 -12.47 0.28
CA ALA A 191 -1.31 -12.03 -0.98
C ALA A 191 -2.03 -12.60 -2.21
N GLY A 192 -1.96 -11.86 -3.31
CA GLY A 192 -2.49 -12.28 -4.60
C GLY A 192 -4.01 -12.11 -4.74
N ARG A 193 -4.67 -11.49 -3.76
CA ARG A 193 -6.08 -11.07 -3.89
C ARG A 193 -6.16 -9.91 -4.86
N ARG A 194 -6.82 -10.12 -6.00
CA ARG A 194 -6.94 -9.12 -7.06
C ARG A 194 -8.40 -8.85 -7.42
N LEU A 195 -8.69 -7.60 -7.74
CA LEU A 195 -9.96 -7.17 -8.31
C LEU A 195 -9.77 -6.87 -9.79
N LYS A 196 -10.47 -7.58 -10.67
CA LYS A 196 -10.54 -7.19 -12.09
C LYS A 196 -11.64 -6.15 -12.28
N VAL A 197 -11.26 -4.95 -12.71
CA VAL A 197 -12.18 -3.86 -13.02
C VAL A 197 -12.42 -3.79 -14.52
N THR A 198 -13.69 -3.65 -14.91
CA THR A 198 -14.16 -3.53 -16.29
C THR A 198 -15.12 -2.33 -16.43
N PRO A 199 -15.29 -1.75 -17.63
CA PRO A 199 -16.16 -0.60 -17.87
C PRO A 199 -17.62 -0.90 -17.50
N ARG A 200 -18.33 0.10 -16.95
CA ARG A 200 -19.79 0.01 -16.75
C ARG A 200 -20.49 -0.03 -18.10
N GLY A 201 -20.86 -1.23 -18.54
CA GLY A 201 -21.47 -1.50 -19.85
C GLY A 201 -20.78 -2.62 -20.63
N GLY A 202 -19.59 -3.07 -20.19
CA GLY A 202 -18.86 -4.19 -20.79
C GLY A 202 -18.10 -3.87 -22.07
N GLU A 203 -18.36 -2.73 -22.70
CA GLU A 203 -17.67 -2.24 -23.88
C GLU A 203 -16.91 -0.94 -23.57
N GLY A 204 -15.80 -0.69 -24.28
CA GLY A 204 -15.00 0.52 -24.14
C GLY A 204 -13.78 0.36 -23.22
N PHE A 205 -13.46 1.43 -22.49
CA PHE A 205 -12.31 1.52 -21.59
C PHE A 205 -12.73 1.83 -20.16
N VAL A 206 -11.90 1.44 -19.20
CA VAL A 206 -12.15 1.69 -17.79
C VAL A 206 -12.00 3.18 -17.50
N THR A 207 -13.07 3.81 -17.01
CA THR A 207 -13.02 5.20 -16.55
C THR A 207 -12.53 5.30 -15.11
N VAL A 208 -12.11 6.49 -14.68
CA VAL A 208 -11.79 6.76 -13.28
C VAL A 208 -12.99 6.46 -12.37
N GLY A 209 -14.22 6.76 -12.81
CA GLY A 209 -15.44 6.46 -12.07
C GLY A 209 -15.69 4.96 -11.90
N ASP A 210 -15.49 4.17 -12.94
CA ASP A 210 -15.60 2.71 -12.89
C ASP A 210 -14.58 2.13 -11.90
N TYR A 211 -13.33 2.55 -12.06
CA TYR A 211 -12.21 2.12 -11.23
C TYR A 211 -12.45 2.41 -9.76
N VAL A 212 -12.67 3.68 -9.43
CA VAL A 212 -12.77 4.13 -8.05
C VAL A 212 -13.99 3.54 -7.35
N CYS A 213 -15.13 3.40 -8.04
CA CYS A 213 -16.31 2.77 -7.46
C CYS A 213 -16.05 1.30 -7.11
N ALA A 214 -15.48 0.53 -8.05
CA ALA A 214 -15.23 -0.90 -7.86
C ALA A 214 -14.17 -1.12 -6.77
N VAL A 215 -13.06 -0.39 -6.84
CA VAL A 215 -11.94 -0.53 -5.91
C VAL A 215 -12.33 -0.05 -4.52
N HIS A 216 -13.07 1.05 -4.35
CA HIS A 216 -13.52 1.48 -3.03
C HIS A 216 -14.42 0.43 -2.38
N THR A 217 -15.38 -0.12 -3.14
CA THR A 217 -16.27 -1.15 -2.62
C THR A 217 -15.51 -2.39 -2.19
N TRP A 218 -14.55 -2.84 -3.01
CA TRP A 218 -13.69 -3.98 -2.70
C TRP A 218 -12.83 -3.73 -1.47
N LEU A 219 -12.11 -2.60 -1.42
CA LEU A 219 -11.29 -2.20 -0.29
C LEU A 219 -12.09 -2.09 1.01
N MET A 220 -13.30 -1.53 0.98
CA MET A 220 -14.16 -1.44 2.17
C MET A 220 -14.68 -2.81 2.61
N SER A 221 -14.88 -3.77 1.70
CA SER A 221 -15.32 -5.13 2.07
C SER A 221 -14.28 -5.92 2.87
N MET A 222 -13.00 -5.53 2.77
CA MET A 222 -11.86 -6.13 3.48
C MET A 222 -11.16 -5.12 4.39
N ARG A 223 -11.90 -4.10 4.85
CA ARG A 223 -11.38 -2.98 5.63
C ARG A 223 -10.55 -3.43 6.84
N ASP A 224 -11.09 -4.35 7.63
CA ASP A 224 -10.45 -4.78 8.88
C ASP A 224 -9.15 -5.54 8.63
N GLU A 225 -9.10 -6.37 7.58
CA GLU A 225 -7.88 -7.06 7.16
C GLU A 225 -6.82 -6.08 6.67
N VAL A 226 -7.20 -5.09 5.85
CA VAL A 226 -6.28 -4.05 5.36
C VAL A 226 -5.71 -3.22 6.51
N LEU A 227 -6.55 -2.83 7.49
CA LEU A 227 -6.08 -2.10 8.67
C LEU A 227 -5.17 -2.95 9.56
N LYS A 228 -5.49 -4.23 9.75
CA LYS A 228 -4.64 -5.15 10.51
C LYS A 228 -3.29 -5.34 9.82
N ALA A 229 -3.29 -5.55 8.50
CA ALA A 229 -2.07 -5.64 7.70
C ALA A 229 -1.21 -4.38 7.80
N ARG A 230 -1.86 -3.21 7.75
CA ARG A 230 -1.19 -1.92 7.89
C ARG A 230 -0.54 -1.74 9.26
N GLY A 231 -1.20 -2.19 10.32
CA GLY A 231 -0.72 -2.10 11.70
C GLY A 231 0.58 -2.88 11.94
N VAL A 232 0.79 -4.00 11.24
CA VAL A 232 2.02 -4.82 11.37
C VAL A 232 3.26 -4.05 10.90
N ARG A 233 3.14 -3.21 9.86
CA ARG A 233 4.28 -2.43 9.33
C ARG A 233 4.71 -1.28 10.24
N GLN A 234 3.85 -0.83 11.16
CA GLN A 234 4.16 0.31 12.00
C GLN A 234 4.89 -0.21 13.24
N TYR A 235 6.19 0.08 13.33
CA TYR A 235 7.12 -0.40 14.36
C TYR A 235 6.63 -0.25 15.81
N ASP A 236 5.69 0.64 16.06
CA ASP A 236 4.96 0.73 17.30
C ASP A 236 3.60 0.09 17.07
N ARG A 237 3.23 -0.93 17.88
CA ARG A 237 1.89 -1.58 17.96
C ARG A 237 0.77 -0.56 18.18
N CYS A 238 0.58 0.32 17.21
CA CYS A 238 -0.43 1.33 17.21
C CYS A 238 -1.62 0.70 16.51
N ASP A 239 -2.78 0.85 17.15
CA ASP A 239 -4.04 0.50 16.53
C ASP A 239 -4.17 1.33 15.25
N ALA A 240 -4.03 0.68 14.08
CA ALA A 240 -4.16 1.37 12.79
C ALA A 240 -5.52 2.06 12.69
N SER A 241 -6.56 1.59 13.37
CA SER A 241 -7.87 2.24 13.39
C SER A 241 -7.87 3.61 14.10
N ALA A 242 -6.83 3.93 14.88
CA ALA A 242 -6.67 5.23 15.53
C ALA A 242 -6.26 6.36 14.57
N PHE A 243 -5.83 6.01 13.34
CA PHE A 243 -5.39 6.98 12.34
C PHE A 243 -6.42 7.20 11.23
N GLU A 244 -6.35 8.37 10.62
CA GLU A 244 -7.03 8.63 9.36
C GLU A 244 -6.13 8.20 8.20
N TRP A 245 -6.65 7.39 7.29
CA TRP A 245 -5.89 6.84 6.16
C TRP A 245 -6.39 7.38 4.83
N MET A 246 -5.45 7.57 3.92
CA MET A 246 -5.68 7.89 2.52
C MET A 246 -5.36 6.67 1.66
N VAL A 247 -6.20 6.41 0.65
CA VAL A 247 -5.88 5.44 -0.40
C VAL A 247 -4.97 6.11 -1.41
N THR A 248 -3.80 5.51 -1.65
CA THR A 248 -2.84 6.00 -2.64
C THR A 248 -2.45 4.89 -3.61
N PHE A 249 -1.90 5.28 -4.76
CA PHE A 249 -1.31 4.37 -5.73
C PHE A 249 0.14 4.11 -5.34
N TYR A 250 0.61 2.88 -5.55
CA TYR A 250 2.00 2.51 -5.36
C TYR A 250 2.72 2.62 -6.71
N ASP A 251 3.75 3.47 -6.78
CA ASP A 251 4.61 3.68 -7.97
C ASP A 251 3.87 3.95 -9.29
N GLY A 252 2.67 4.55 -9.22
CA GLY A 252 1.86 4.86 -10.39
C GLY A 252 1.27 3.63 -11.10
N GLU A 253 1.26 2.48 -10.43
CA GLU A 253 0.62 1.24 -10.87
C GLU A 253 -0.78 1.08 -10.25
N PRO A 254 -1.66 0.21 -10.79
CA PRO A 254 -2.96 -0.12 -10.18
C PRO A 254 -2.80 -1.00 -8.92
N LYS A 255 -1.87 -0.64 -8.04
CA LYS A 255 -1.60 -1.24 -6.74
C LYS A 255 -1.86 -0.18 -5.68
N HIS A 256 -2.62 -0.54 -4.65
CA HIS A 256 -3.01 0.41 -3.61
C HIS A 256 -2.36 0.13 -2.27
N ARG A 257 -1.95 1.20 -1.59
CA ARG A 257 -1.56 1.16 -0.18
C ARG A 257 -2.28 2.25 0.61
N LEU A 258 -2.34 2.08 1.93
CA LEU A 258 -2.74 3.14 2.84
C LEU A 258 -1.56 4.04 3.21
N GLU A 259 -1.82 5.33 3.29
CA GLU A 259 -0.89 6.32 3.82
C GLU A 259 -1.57 7.13 4.91
N GLU A 260 -0.87 7.43 6.01
CA GLU A 260 -1.45 8.26 7.07
C GLU A 260 -1.80 9.63 6.46
N LYS A 261 -3.04 10.08 6.66
CA LYS A 261 -3.56 11.31 6.04
C LYS A 261 -2.68 12.52 6.31
N ARG A 262 -2.07 12.61 7.49
CA ARG A 262 -1.15 13.70 7.83
C ARG A 262 0.08 13.73 6.91
N GLU A 263 0.66 12.57 6.64
CA GLU A 263 1.83 12.41 5.76
C GLU A 263 1.42 12.61 4.31
N TRP A 264 0.32 11.97 3.89
CA TRP A 264 -0.21 12.11 2.54
C TRP A 264 -0.50 13.59 2.19
N VAL A 265 -1.17 14.33 3.09
CA VAL A 265 -1.45 15.76 2.89
C VAL A 265 -0.15 16.58 2.82
N ARG A 266 0.89 16.20 3.57
CA ARG A 266 2.19 16.88 3.50
C ARG A 266 2.83 16.71 2.12
N SER A 267 2.79 15.49 1.58
CA SER A 267 3.35 15.14 0.26
C SER A 267 2.55 15.79 -0.90
N HIS A 268 1.24 15.96 -0.72
CA HIS A 268 0.32 16.55 -1.70
C HIS A 268 0.03 18.03 -1.46
N CYS A 269 0.92 18.73 -0.75
CA CYS A 269 0.94 20.18 -0.67
C CYS A 269 2.20 20.73 -1.36
N PRO A 270 2.19 22.00 -1.82
CA PRO A 270 3.42 22.67 -2.16
C PRO A 270 4.30 22.76 -0.90
N PRO A 271 5.63 22.64 -1.03
CA PRO A 271 6.52 22.86 0.09
C PRO A 271 6.28 24.26 0.65
N SER A 272 6.31 24.41 1.98
CA SER A 272 6.14 25.71 2.60
C SER A 272 7.29 26.63 2.21
N GLN A 273 7.05 27.95 2.17
CA GLN A 273 8.12 28.92 1.89
C GLN A 273 9.30 28.75 2.84
N ALA A 274 9.03 28.49 4.13
CA ALA A 274 10.07 28.20 5.12
C ALA A 274 10.90 26.95 4.78
N SER A 275 10.28 25.89 4.25
CA SER A 275 10.99 24.70 3.79
C SER A 275 11.86 24.99 2.56
N ILE A 276 11.36 25.80 1.63
CA ILE A 276 12.11 26.25 0.45
C ILE A 276 13.31 27.10 0.89
N ASP A 277 13.11 28.03 1.81
CA ASP A 277 14.16 28.91 2.33
C ASP A 277 15.24 28.13 3.09
N ALA A 278 14.85 27.13 3.88
CA ALA A 278 15.77 26.23 4.58
C ALA A 278 16.60 25.37 3.61
N ALA A 279 15.96 24.77 2.60
CA ALA A 279 16.66 24.01 1.56
C ALA A 279 17.65 24.91 0.78
N ASN A 280 17.21 26.12 0.41
CA ASN A 280 18.07 27.10 -0.23
C ASN A 280 19.22 27.57 0.66
N ALA A 281 19.03 27.67 1.98
CA ALA A 281 20.10 27.98 2.93
C ALA A 281 21.12 26.83 3.05
N MET A 282 20.64 25.58 3.10
CA MET A 282 21.48 24.38 3.10
C MET A 282 22.33 24.30 1.83
N MET A 283 21.73 24.47 0.65
CA MET A 283 22.44 24.44 -0.63
C MET A 283 23.50 25.55 -0.75
N ARG A 284 23.22 26.73 -0.18
CA ARG A 284 24.20 27.83 -0.09
C ARG A 284 25.37 27.49 0.86
N SER A 285 25.11 26.78 1.96
CA SER A 285 26.15 26.36 2.91
C SER A 285 27.12 25.33 2.35
N LEU A 286 26.67 24.51 1.38
CA LEU A 286 27.48 23.49 0.70
C LEU A 286 28.33 24.05 -0.45
N GLY A 287 28.45 25.37 -0.58
CA GLY A 287 29.30 26.00 -1.61
C GLY A 287 28.68 26.02 -3.01
N GLY A 288 27.39 25.71 -3.16
CA GLY A 288 26.66 25.81 -4.42
C GLY A 288 26.55 27.26 -4.90
N ARG A 289 27.39 27.65 -5.86
CA ARG A 289 27.23 28.90 -6.64
C ARG A 289 26.30 28.61 -7.83
N GLY A 290 24.99 28.62 -7.61
CA GLY A 290 24.00 28.41 -8.66
C GLY A 290 22.61 28.90 -8.26
N ASN A 291 21.85 29.38 -9.26
CA ASN A 291 20.58 30.09 -9.13
C ASN A 291 19.52 29.37 -8.28
N VAL A 292 18.63 30.18 -7.69
CA VAL A 292 17.40 29.79 -6.98
C VAL A 292 16.79 28.55 -7.62
N VAL A 293 16.65 27.48 -6.85
CA VAL A 293 15.99 26.26 -7.30
C VAL A 293 14.54 26.62 -7.59
N ASP A 294 14.11 26.54 -8.85
CA ASP A 294 12.69 26.52 -9.19
C ASP A 294 12.16 25.14 -8.80
N VAL A 295 11.62 25.04 -7.58
CA VAL A 295 11.16 23.79 -6.95
C VAL A 295 9.88 23.24 -7.61
N SER A 296 9.38 23.88 -8.67
CA SER A 296 8.23 23.37 -9.43
C SER A 296 8.50 22.03 -10.13
N VAL A 297 9.77 21.59 -10.24
CA VAL A 297 10.17 20.34 -10.90
C VAL A 297 11.08 19.49 -10.00
N ILE A 298 10.64 19.19 -8.78
CA ILE A 298 11.17 18.02 -8.06
C ILE A 298 10.05 16.97 -8.01
N HIS A 299 10.12 15.99 -8.93
CA HIS A 299 9.52 14.68 -8.68
C HIS A 299 10.35 14.07 -7.56
N ILE A 300 9.80 14.10 -6.35
CA ILE A 300 10.27 13.22 -5.28
C ILE A 300 9.47 11.94 -5.53
N ASP A 301 10.01 11.04 -6.35
CA ASP A 301 9.52 9.67 -6.38
C ASP A 301 9.85 9.07 -5.01
N SER A 302 8.86 9.01 -4.13
CA SER A 302 8.96 8.38 -2.81
C SER A 302 8.88 6.84 -2.89
N GLY A 303 9.43 6.25 -3.95
CA GLY A 303 9.36 4.81 -4.26
C GLY A 303 10.74 4.13 -4.42
N GLY A 304 11.77 4.65 -3.75
CA GLY A 304 13.12 4.05 -3.81
C GLY A 304 13.46 3.29 -2.52
N GLU A 305 13.06 2.02 -2.43
CA GLU A 305 13.67 1.06 -1.51
C GLU A 305 14.38 -0.02 -2.33
N GLY A 306 15.61 -0.34 -1.92
CA GLY A 306 16.65 -0.88 -2.79
C GLY A 306 16.38 -2.28 -3.31
N GLN A 307 16.57 -2.46 -4.62
CA GLN A 307 16.96 -3.74 -5.18
C GLN A 307 18.45 -3.94 -4.94
N GLU A 308 18.77 -4.91 -4.08
CA GLU A 308 20.11 -5.43 -3.91
C GLU A 308 20.42 -6.31 -5.13
N GLU A 309 21.13 -5.74 -6.12
CA GLU A 309 21.66 -6.50 -7.26
C GLU A 309 22.73 -7.48 -6.76
N ARG A 310 22.33 -8.75 -6.64
CA ARG A 310 23.22 -9.89 -6.48
C ARG A 310 23.89 -10.15 -7.84
N THR A 311 25.13 -9.71 -8.01
CA THR A 311 25.96 -10.07 -9.16
C THR A 311 26.37 -11.53 -9.06
N GLU A 312 25.76 -12.39 -9.88
CA GLU A 312 26.26 -13.74 -10.15
C GLU A 312 27.40 -13.70 -11.16
N GLY A 313 28.44 -14.49 -10.87
CA GLY A 313 29.73 -14.45 -11.51
C GLY A 313 29.72 -14.93 -12.96
N GLN A 314 30.47 -14.21 -13.80
CA GLN A 314 30.87 -14.69 -15.11
C GLN A 314 32.07 -15.63 -15.00
N GLU A 315 31.94 -16.74 -15.69
CA GLU A 315 32.92 -17.80 -15.93
C GLU A 315 34.29 -17.29 -16.36
N GLU A 316 35.28 -18.00 -15.84
CA GLU A 316 36.69 -17.93 -16.13
C GLU A 316 36.99 -18.22 -17.62
N GLN A 317 37.73 -17.33 -18.27
CA GLN A 317 38.52 -17.67 -19.45
C GLN A 317 39.99 -17.67 -19.06
N GLU A 318 40.59 -18.84 -19.22
CA GLU A 318 42.02 -19.12 -19.13
C GLU A 318 42.81 -18.30 -20.15
N THR A 319 43.85 -17.60 -19.70
CA THR A 319 45.03 -17.35 -20.53
C THR A 319 46.31 -17.41 -19.69
N GLU A 320 47.20 -18.28 -20.15
CA GLU A 320 48.57 -18.53 -19.69
C GLU A 320 49.46 -17.28 -19.65
N GLY A 321 50.43 -17.29 -18.72
CA GLY A 321 51.82 -17.06 -19.11
C GLY A 321 52.59 -15.93 -18.40
N GLN A 322 53.76 -16.32 -17.88
CA GLN A 322 54.94 -15.54 -17.48
C GLN A 322 54.95 -15.01 -16.03
N GLU A 323 55.59 -15.67 -15.06
CA GLU A 323 57.03 -16.02 -14.87
C GLU A 323 57.84 -14.91 -14.16
N GLU A 324 58.63 -15.36 -13.19
CA GLU A 324 59.76 -14.71 -12.49
C GLU A 324 59.53 -13.80 -11.26
N ARG A 325 59.71 -14.46 -10.09
CA ARG A 325 60.91 -14.36 -9.23
C ARG A 325 60.83 -13.48 -7.97
N ALA A 326 61.07 -14.18 -6.86
CA ALA A 326 61.17 -13.73 -5.49
C ALA A 326 62.42 -12.88 -5.20
N GLU A 327 62.31 -11.99 -4.22
CA GLU A 327 63.30 -11.81 -3.13
C GLU A 327 62.81 -10.73 -2.13
N GLY A 328 63.15 -10.92 -0.84
CA GLY A 328 63.33 -9.81 0.10
C GLY A 328 62.36 -9.72 1.27
N GLN A 329 62.59 -10.52 2.32
CA GLN A 329 62.27 -10.12 3.69
C GLN A 329 63.37 -9.17 4.19
N GLU A 330 63.01 -8.02 4.77
CA GLU A 330 63.83 -7.37 5.79
C GLU A 330 62.98 -6.53 6.74
N GLU A 331 63.50 -6.46 7.96
CA GLU A 331 62.97 -6.01 9.24
C GLU A 331 62.71 -4.49 9.29
N GLN A 332 61.83 -4.03 10.18
CA GLN A 332 62.26 -3.31 11.40
C GLN A 332 61.11 -2.66 12.18
N GLU A 333 61.34 -2.71 13.48
CA GLU A 333 60.63 -2.17 14.62
C GLU A 333 60.45 -0.65 14.54
N THR A 334 59.37 -0.12 15.14
CA THR A 334 59.50 1.11 15.93
C THR A 334 58.56 1.06 17.15
N GLU A 335 59.20 1.30 18.28
CA GLU A 335 58.64 1.59 19.59
C GLU A 335 57.82 2.88 19.59
N GLY A 336 56.85 2.95 20.50
CA GLY A 336 56.08 4.17 20.77
C GLY A 336 55.47 4.12 22.16
N GLU A 337 56.30 4.40 23.17
CA GLU A 337 55.92 4.70 24.55
C GLU A 337 54.77 5.71 24.66
N GLY A 338 53.96 5.56 25.70
CA GLY A 338 53.75 6.71 26.57
C GLY A 338 52.37 6.95 27.17
N LYS A 339 52.31 6.66 28.48
CA LYS A 339 51.63 7.43 29.53
C LYS A 339 50.13 7.21 29.72
N GLY A 340 49.86 6.38 30.73
CA GLY A 340 48.57 6.33 31.38
C GLY A 340 48.24 7.55 32.23
N LYS A 341 47.01 7.60 32.72
CA LYS A 341 46.70 8.22 34.01
C LYS A 341 45.50 7.51 34.65
N LYS A 342 45.85 6.83 35.74
CA LYS A 342 45.02 6.25 36.78
C LYS A 342 44.19 7.33 37.47
N ARG A 343 42.91 7.08 37.73
CA ARG A 343 42.17 7.58 38.91
C ARG A 343 41.06 6.60 39.30
N GLU A 344 41.41 5.73 40.25
CA GLU A 344 40.52 5.31 41.36
C GLU A 344 40.02 6.60 42.06
N GLY A 345 38.86 6.69 42.68
CA GLY A 345 37.78 5.77 43.00
C GLY A 345 36.84 6.55 43.94
N GLN A 346 35.62 6.09 44.17
CA GLN A 346 35.02 6.06 45.50
C GLN A 346 33.66 5.34 45.46
N GLU A 347 33.52 4.55 46.51
CA GLU A 347 32.51 3.58 46.90
C GLU A 347 31.52 4.22 47.89
N GLU A 348 30.53 3.43 48.29
CA GLU A 348 29.49 3.64 49.33
C GLU A 348 28.13 4.10 48.78
N VAL A 349 27.16 3.20 48.59
CA VAL A 349 26.33 2.42 49.55
C VAL A 349 25.21 3.26 50.17
N GLU A 350 23.98 2.89 49.85
CA GLU A 350 22.71 3.04 50.61
C GLU A 350 21.58 2.57 49.65
N ASP A 351 20.49 1.91 50.02
CA ASP A 351 20.13 1.04 51.14
C ASP A 351 18.75 0.45 50.80
N GLU A 352 18.42 -0.68 51.43
CA GLU A 352 17.27 -1.57 51.21
C GLU A 352 15.84 -0.99 51.35
N GLU A 353 14.93 -1.75 50.73
CA GLU A 353 13.49 -1.94 50.93
C GLU A 353 12.82 -1.44 52.23
N LYS A 354 11.61 -0.89 52.07
CA LYS A 354 10.49 -1.11 53.01
C LYS A 354 9.10 -0.84 52.42
N GLU A 355 8.39 -1.92 52.12
CA GLU A 355 7.11 -2.31 52.74
C GLU A 355 6.09 -1.21 53.12
N LYS A 356 4.87 -1.24 52.52
CA LYS A 356 3.58 -1.50 53.21
C LYS A 356 2.37 -1.15 52.35
N GLY A 357 1.48 -2.14 52.22
CA GLY A 357 0.22 -2.04 51.50
C GLY A 357 -0.89 -1.26 52.21
N LYS A 358 -2.00 -1.09 51.48
CA LYS A 358 -3.30 -0.81 52.09
C LYS A 358 -4.44 -1.38 51.25
N ARG A 359 -5.17 -2.30 51.90
CA ARG A 359 -6.48 -2.86 51.55
C ARG A 359 -7.56 -1.76 51.39
N ARG A 360 -8.49 -1.99 50.45
CA ARG A 360 -9.96 -1.72 50.49
C ARG A 360 -10.52 -2.34 49.19
N LYS A 361 -11.20 -3.50 49.14
CA LYS A 361 -12.45 -4.02 49.74
C LYS A 361 -13.72 -3.32 49.25
N VAL A 362 -14.60 -4.12 48.63
CA VAL A 362 -16.08 -3.98 48.42
C VAL A 362 -16.45 -3.03 47.26
N SER A 363 -17.32 -3.32 46.29
CA SER A 363 -18.48 -4.22 46.06
C SER A 363 -18.58 -4.50 44.53
N THR A 364 -19.35 -5.41 43.93
CA THR A 364 -20.74 -5.83 44.14
C THR A 364 -20.94 -7.11 43.30
N GLU A 365 -21.41 -8.20 43.92
CA GLU A 365 -22.08 -9.32 43.23
C GLU A 365 -23.56 -8.98 43.15
N GLU A 366 -24.13 -8.97 41.95
CA GLU A 366 -25.57 -9.06 41.72
C GLU A 366 -25.80 -9.70 40.35
N GLU A 367 -26.01 -11.01 40.31
CA GLU A 367 -26.91 -11.62 39.32
C GLU A 367 -27.29 -13.02 39.77
N LYS A 368 -28.53 -13.11 40.26
CA LYS A 368 -29.23 -14.36 40.53
C LYS A 368 -30.51 -14.34 39.73
N GLY A 369 -30.66 -15.36 38.89
CA GLY A 369 -31.94 -16.02 38.68
C GLY A 369 -32.46 -15.96 37.27
N ILE A 370 -32.37 -17.08 36.55
CA ILE A 370 -33.48 -17.67 35.78
C ILE A 370 -33.28 -19.19 35.77
N GLU A 371 -34.10 -19.93 36.52
CA GLU A 371 -34.48 -21.33 36.26
C GLU A 371 -35.84 -21.56 36.95
N GLU A 372 -36.92 -21.50 36.15
CA GLU A 372 -37.95 -22.54 35.98
C GLU A 372 -39.05 -22.05 35.02
#